data_AF-A0A6J0BA53-F1
#
_entry.id   AF-A0A6J0BA53-F1
#
_cell.length_a   1.000
_cell.length_b   1.000
_cell.length_c   1.000
_cell.angle_alpha   90.00
_cell.angle_beta   90.00
_cell.angle_gamma   90.00
#
_symmetry.space_group_name_H-M   'P 1'
#
loop_
_entity.id
_entity.type
_entity.pdbx_description
1 polymer ?
#
loop_
_entity_poly.entity_id
_entity_poly.type
_entity_poly.pdbx_seq_one_letter_code
_entity_poly.pdbx_strand_id
1 'polypeptide(L)'
;KLWIQRGSNLRVPSYGSDENSVHELERKEDELFQKIYREWKGTKAEDKDLTYKVIPKFYFKLPKEDEILPQKLREETRALFLQKRSRQLLDNNELKALWVLLDKHHSKPISGDEQLINYEDFKKVGALAGSKCAPYFTAVVFAKLQQGDPHGRISIMALFNYVMRKVWLHQTRIGLSLYDVTGQGYLRES
;
A
#
# COMPACT_ATOMS: atom_id res chain seq x y z
N LYS A 1 -22.76 -22.34 -78.31
CA LYS A 1 -22.51 -20.98 -77.79
C LYS A 1 -23.22 -20.90 -76.44
N LEU A 2 -22.60 -21.17 -75.28
CA LEU A 2 -21.70 -20.27 -74.52
C LEU A 2 -22.37 -18.87 -74.40
N TRP A 3 -22.81 -18.34 -73.25
CA TRP A 3 -22.27 -18.39 -71.88
C TRP A 3 -23.38 -18.19 -70.81
N ILE A 4 -23.32 -18.94 -69.72
CA ILE A 4 -24.05 -18.67 -68.46
C ILE A 4 -23.12 -17.86 -67.56
N GLN A 5 -23.61 -16.71 -67.08
CA GLN A 5 -23.00 -15.95 -66.00
C GLN A 5 -23.95 -16.06 -64.79
N ARG A 6 -23.60 -16.92 -63.83
CA ARG A 6 -24.18 -16.86 -62.48
C ARG A 6 -23.04 -16.86 -61.49
N GLY A 7 -22.90 -15.72 -60.82
CA GLY A 7 -21.94 -15.50 -59.75
C GLY A 7 -22.10 -16.53 -58.65
N SER A 8 -20.99 -17.19 -58.36
CA SER A 8 -20.77 -18.02 -57.18
C SER A 8 -20.82 -17.12 -55.94
N ASN A 9 -21.95 -17.18 -55.23
CA ASN A 9 -22.02 -16.72 -53.85
C ASN A 9 -21.30 -17.78 -52.99
N LEU A 10 -19.97 -17.64 -52.88
CA LEU A 10 -19.18 -18.34 -51.88
C LEU A 10 -19.62 -17.80 -50.51
N ARG A 11 -20.50 -18.56 -49.88
CA ARG A 11 -20.90 -18.35 -48.49
C ARG A 11 -19.66 -18.63 -47.63
N VAL A 12 -19.02 -17.56 -47.17
CA VAL A 12 -17.93 -17.64 -46.19
C VAL A 12 -18.52 -18.31 -44.94
N PRO A 13 -17.94 -19.42 -44.43
CA PRO A 13 -18.40 -20.01 -43.18
C PRO A 13 -18.17 -18.97 -42.06
N SER A 14 -19.25 -18.60 -41.36
CA SER A 14 -19.12 -17.74 -40.19
C SER A 14 -18.41 -18.52 -39.10
N TYR A 15 -17.19 -18.11 -38.74
CA TYR A 15 -16.53 -18.53 -37.51
C TYR A 15 -17.34 -17.96 -36.33
N GLY A 16 -18.36 -18.71 -35.90
CA GLY A 16 -19.25 -18.35 -34.78
C GLY A 16 -19.34 -19.48 -33.76
N SER A 17 -18.35 -20.37 -33.71
CA SER A 17 -18.42 -21.64 -32.98
C SER A 17 -17.31 -21.82 -31.93
N ASP A 18 -16.71 -20.75 -31.41
CA ASP A 18 -15.63 -20.89 -30.43
C ASP A 18 -15.77 -20.06 -29.15
N GLU A 19 -16.55 -18.97 -29.10
CA GLU A 19 -16.65 -18.17 -27.85
C GLU A 19 -17.41 -18.90 -26.73
N ASN A 20 -18.49 -19.61 -27.07
CA ASN A 20 -19.24 -20.41 -26.08
C ASN A 20 -18.45 -21.62 -25.59
N SER A 21 -17.58 -22.21 -26.43
CA SER A 21 -16.77 -23.37 -26.03
C SER A 21 -15.65 -22.95 -25.08
N VAL A 22 -15.03 -21.80 -25.35
CA VAL A 22 -14.01 -21.18 -24.49
C VAL A 22 -14.60 -20.78 -23.14
N HIS A 23 -15.76 -20.11 -23.12
CA HIS A 23 -16.38 -19.68 -21.87
C HIS A 23 -16.85 -20.88 -21.00
N GLU A 24 -17.19 -22.01 -21.64
CA GLU A 24 -17.53 -23.24 -20.92
C GLU A 24 -16.29 -24.00 -20.42
N LEU A 25 -15.17 -23.92 -21.15
CA LEU A 25 -13.87 -24.43 -20.71
C LEU A 25 -13.36 -23.64 -19.49
N GLU A 26 -13.39 -22.31 -19.54
CA GLU A 26 -13.02 -21.44 -18.40
C GLU A 26 -13.84 -21.77 -17.15
N ARG A 27 -15.15 -22.00 -17.32
CA ARG A 27 -16.01 -22.40 -16.20
C ARG A 27 -15.61 -23.76 -15.61
N LYS A 28 -15.26 -24.74 -16.45
CA LYS A 28 -14.81 -26.06 -16.01
C LYS A 28 -13.44 -25.98 -15.32
N GLU A 29 -12.54 -25.14 -15.81
CA GLU A 29 -11.25 -24.86 -15.18
C GLU A 29 -11.45 -24.20 -13.80
N ASP A 30 -12.34 -23.23 -13.68
CA ASP A 30 -12.68 -22.58 -12.41
C ASP A 30 -13.32 -23.57 -11.41
N GLU A 31 -14.24 -24.41 -11.87
CA GLU A 31 -14.87 -25.46 -11.05
C GLU A 31 -13.82 -26.47 -10.56
N LEU A 32 -12.91 -26.88 -11.44
CA LEU A 32 -11.80 -27.78 -11.11
C LEU A 32 -10.82 -27.13 -10.12
N PHE A 33 -10.44 -25.88 -10.36
CA PHE A 33 -9.59 -25.10 -9.46
C PHE A 33 -10.23 -24.97 -8.09
N GLN A 34 -11.51 -24.62 -8.00
CA GLN A 34 -12.22 -24.50 -6.72
C GLN A 34 -12.27 -25.83 -5.97
N LYS A 35 -12.47 -26.95 -6.67
CA LYS A 35 -12.46 -28.29 -6.07
C LYS A 35 -11.08 -28.61 -5.47
N ILE A 36 -10.03 -28.50 -6.28
CA ILE A 36 -8.64 -28.76 -5.85
C ILE A 36 -8.26 -27.81 -4.71
N TYR A 37 -8.59 -26.52 -4.83
CA TYR A 37 -8.31 -25.52 -3.81
C TYR A 37 -9.04 -25.82 -2.49
N ARG A 38 -10.31 -26.27 -2.52
CA ARG A 38 -11.05 -26.65 -1.31
C ARG A 38 -10.47 -27.91 -0.65
N GLU A 39 -10.07 -28.90 -1.44
CA GLU A 39 -9.39 -30.10 -0.96
C GLU A 39 -8.04 -29.74 -0.33
N TRP A 40 -7.28 -28.88 -0.99
CA TRP A 40 -5.92 -28.50 -0.59
C TRP A 40 -5.87 -27.48 0.57
N LYS A 41 -6.82 -26.54 0.63
CA LYS A 41 -7.06 -25.66 1.79
C LYS A 41 -7.45 -26.47 3.03
N GLY A 42 -7.74 -27.75 2.87
CA GLY A 42 -8.31 -28.61 3.88
C GLY A 42 -9.77 -28.22 4.09
N THR A 43 -10.69 -29.07 3.69
CA THR A 43 -12.14 -28.89 3.91
C THR A 43 -12.54 -28.86 5.40
N LYS A 44 -11.60 -28.71 6.35
CA LYS A 44 -11.83 -28.52 7.79
C LYS A 44 -10.73 -27.68 8.46
N ALA A 45 -10.68 -26.40 8.12
CA ALA A 45 -10.40 -25.36 9.12
C ALA A 45 -11.71 -24.69 9.58
N GLU A 46 -12.82 -25.44 9.60
CA GLU A 46 -13.75 -25.23 10.70
C GLU A 46 -12.95 -25.57 11.94
N ASP A 47 -12.49 -24.54 12.62
CA ASP A 47 -11.78 -24.60 13.88
C ASP A 47 -12.71 -25.34 14.87
N LYS A 48 -12.60 -26.67 14.88
CA LYS A 48 -13.46 -27.58 15.68
C LYS A 48 -13.33 -27.33 17.17
N ASP A 49 -12.28 -26.62 17.56
CA ASP A 49 -12.04 -26.24 18.93
C ASP A 49 -13.10 -25.20 19.33
N LEU A 50 -13.95 -25.59 20.28
CA LEU A 50 -15.02 -24.77 20.83
C LEU A 50 -14.51 -23.41 21.33
N THR A 51 -13.23 -23.33 21.67
CA THR A 51 -12.56 -22.12 22.14
C THR A 51 -12.61 -21.00 21.09
N TYR A 52 -12.61 -21.31 19.79
CA TYR A 52 -12.66 -20.29 18.74
C TYR A 52 -14.01 -19.57 18.61
N LYS A 53 -15.05 -20.04 19.33
CA LYS A 53 -16.31 -19.31 19.51
C LYS A 53 -16.15 -18.10 20.44
N VAL A 54 -15.17 -18.14 21.35
CA VAL A 54 -14.93 -17.11 22.37
C VAL A 54 -13.63 -16.36 22.09
N ILE A 55 -12.59 -17.03 21.61
CA ILE A 55 -11.26 -16.47 21.37
C ILE A 55 -10.95 -16.53 19.86
N PRO A 56 -10.83 -15.39 19.16
CA PRO A 56 -10.48 -15.39 17.75
C PRO A 56 -9.12 -16.03 17.48
N LYS A 57 -8.98 -16.73 16.35
CA LYS A 57 -7.69 -17.26 15.92
C LYS A 57 -6.72 -16.13 15.63
N PHE A 58 -5.61 -16.08 16.38
CA PHE A 58 -4.58 -15.06 16.25
C PHE A 58 -3.25 -15.61 15.72
N TYR A 59 -3.04 -16.92 15.81
CA TYR A 59 -1.84 -17.57 15.29
C TYR A 59 -2.14 -18.34 14.00
N PHE A 60 -1.36 -18.05 12.96
CA PHE A 60 -1.41 -18.72 11.67
C PHE A 60 -0.03 -19.31 11.39
N LYS A 61 0.02 -20.64 11.28
CA LYS A 61 1.28 -21.33 11.00
C LYS A 61 1.78 -20.91 9.61
N LEU A 62 3.08 -20.66 9.52
CA LEU A 62 3.72 -20.33 8.25
C LEU A 62 3.72 -21.58 7.35
N PRO A 63 3.54 -21.40 6.03
CA PRO A 63 3.73 -22.48 5.09
C PRO A 63 5.12 -23.09 5.23
N LYS A 64 5.20 -24.41 5.06
CA LYS A 64 6.50 -25.10 4.98
C LYS A 64 7.16 -24.82 3.63
N GLU A 65 8.45 -25.11 3.51
CA GLU A 65 9.22 -24.89 2.27
C GLU A 65 8.72 -25.76 1.09
N ASP A 66 8.07 -26.89 1.36
CA ASP A 66 7.45 -27.75 0.35
C ASP A 66 6.09 -27.20 -0.16
N GLU A 67 5.50 -26.22 0.54
CA GLU A 67 4.21 -25.62 0.20
C GLU A 67 4.41 -24.37 -0.68
N ILE A 68 4.80 -24.60 -1.94
CA ILE A 68 5.18 -23.55 -2.91
C ILE A 68 4.07 -22.50 -3.12
N LEU A 69 2.82 -22.94 -3.34
CA LEU A 69 1.72 -22.04 -3.71
C LEU A 69 1.34 -21.04 -2.57
N PRO A 70 1.15 -21.45 -1.30
CA PRO A 70 0.90 -20.59 -0.17
C PRO A 70 2.05 -19.65 0.11
N GLN A 71 3.28 -20.13 -0.08
CA GLN A 71 4.46 -19.29 0.03
C GLN A 71 4.41 -18.16 -1.00
N LYS A 72 4.17 -18.48 -2.28
CA LYS A 72 4.05 -17.48 -3.35
C LYS A 72 2.90 -16.51 -3.13
N LEU A 73 1.71 -17.00 -2.75
CA LEU A 73 0.57 -16.15 -2.43
C LEU A 73 0.88 -15.17 -1.30
N ARG A 74 1.62 -15.62 -0.28
CA ARG A 74 2.02 -14.80 0.85
C ARG A 74 3.07 -13.76 0.47
N GLU A 75 4.06 -14.14 -0.32
CA GLU A 75 5.06 -13.24 -0.90
C GLU A 75 4.38 -12.09 -1.67
N GLU A 76 3.45 -12.42 -2.57
CA GLU A 76 2.70 -11.44 -3.35
C GLU A 76 1.82 -10.52 -2.49
N THR A 77 1.06 -11.11 -1.55
CA THR A 77 0.21 -10.34 -0.63
C THR A 77 1.05 -9.37 0.20
N ARG A 78 2.24 -9.80 0.66
CA ARG A 78 3.17 -8.96 1.41
C ARG A 78 3.76 -7.86 0.53
N ALA A 79 4.17 -8.16 -0.70
CA ALA A 79 4.69 -7.19 -1.64
C ALA A 79 3.67 -6.07 -1.91
N LEU A 80 2.40 -6.43 -2.18
CA LEU A 80 1.30 -5.47 -2.37
C LEU A 80 1.04 -4.62 -1.11
N PHE A 81 1.06 -5.23 0.07
CA PHE A 81 0.91 -4.51 1.33
C PHE A 81 2.03 -3.49 1.55
N LEU A 82 3.28 -3.88 1.33
CA LEU A 82 4.45 -3.00 1.45
C LEU A 82 4.41 -1.87 0.41
N GLN A 83 4.01 -2.18 -0.82
CA GLN A 83 3.83 -1.19 -1.88
C GLN A 83 2.74 -0.17 -1.51
N LYS A 84 1.59 -0.62 -1.01
CA LYS A 84 0.52 0.26 -0.54
C LYS A 84 1.01 1.19 0.57
N ARG A 85 1.76 0.66 1.52
CA ARG A 85 2.34 1.44 2.62
C ARG A 85 3.40 2.43 2.14
N SER A 86 4.19 2.06 1.13
CA SER A 86 5.17 2.97 0.50
C SER A 86 4.47 4.16 -0.16
N ARG A 87 3.34 3.95 -0.85
CA ARG A 87 2.57 5.02 -1.50
C ARG A 87 1.91 6.00 -0.52
N GLN A 88 1.74 5.60 0.74
CA GLN A 88 1.21 6.48 1.80
C GLN A 88 2.26 7.45 2.34
N LEU A 89 3.55 7.20 2.10
CA LEU A 89 4.62 8.11 2.50
C LEU A 89 4.67 9.33 1.57
N LEU A 90 5.24 10.40 2.10
CA LEU A 90 5.53 11.60 1.31
C LEU A 90 6.65 11.29 0.33
N ASP A 91 6.43 11.60 -0.94
CA ASP A 91 7.47 11.56 -1.95
C ASP A 91 8.31 12.85 -1.95
N ASN A 92 9.37 12.88 -2.77
CA ASN A 92 10.27 14.02 -2.84
C ASN A 92 9.58 15.32 -3.31
N ASN A 93 8.55 15.22 -4.15
CA ASN A 93 7.83 16.40 -4.63
C ASN A 93 6.88 16.91 -3.54
N GLU A 94 6.21 16.02 -2.82
CA GLU A 94 5.37 16.36 -1.67
C GLU A 94 6.18 16.99 -0.54
N LEU A 95 7.39 16.49 -0.28
CA LEU A 95 8.31 17.09 0.69
C LEU A 95 8.76 18.50 0.28
N LYS A 96 9.10 18.71 -1.01
CA LYS A 96 9.43 20.05 -1.52
C LYS A 96 8.23 20.99 -1.43
N ALA A 97 7.03 20.52 -1.78
CA ALA A 97 5.80 21.29 -1.67
C ALA A 97 5.51 21.70 -0.22
N LEU A 98 5.72 20.78 0.73
CA LEU A 98 5.59 21.07 2.16
C LEU A 98 6.58 22.13 2.63
N TRP A 99 7.85 22.06 2.19
CA TRP A 99 8.85 23.08 2.50
C TRP A 99 8.42 24.47 2.03
N VAL A 100 8.01 24.58 0.77
CA VAL A 100 7.52 25.85 0.19
C VAL A 100 6.27 26.36 0.91
N LEU A 101 5.39 25.47 1.35
CA LEU A 101 4.19 25.84 2.09
C LEU A 101 4.52 26.36 3.49
N LEU A 102 5.48 25.72 4.19
CA LEU A 102 5.93 26.18 5.50
C LEU A 102 6.60 27.57 5.43
N ASP A 103 7.44 27.78 4.42
CA ASP A 103 8.12 29.06 4.18
C ASP A 103 7.12 30.23 3.98
N LYS A 104 5.96 29.96 3.36
CA LYS A 104 4.90 30.98 3.18
C LYS A 104 4.14 31.34 4.46
N HIS A 105 4.17 30.48 5.48
CA HIS A 105 3.34 30.58 6.69
C HIS A 105 4.16 30.80 7.97
N HIS A 106 5.38 31.34 7.85
CA HIS A 106 6.18 31.70 9.02
C HIS A 106 5.56 32.89 9.78
N SER A 107 5.65 32.85 11.11
CA SER A 107 5.11 33.86 12.00
C SER A 107 6.14 34.96 12.28
N LYS A 108 5.69 36.22 12.25
CA LYS A 108 6.49 37.38 12.69
C LYS A 108 6.51 37.48 14.23
N PRO A 109 7.52 38.13 14.86
CA PRO A 109 8.77 38.63 14.26
C PRO A 109 9.73 37.48 13.95
N ILE A 110 10.46 37.62 12.85
CA ILE A 110 11.54 36.68 12.51
C ILE A 110 12.62 36.83 13.59
N SER A 111 12.91 35.75 14.31
CA SER A 111 13.87 35.76 15.42
C SER A 111 15.25 35.44 14.86
N GLY A 112 15.93 36.47 14.34
CA GLY A 112 17.22 36.31 13.66
C GLY A 112 17.07 35.59 12.31
N ASP A 113 17.87 34.53 12.09
CA ASP A 113 17.81 33.69 10.90
C ASP A 113 16.79 32.53 11.01
N GLU A 114 16.16 32.36 12.17
CA GLU A 114 15.24 31.26 12.40
C GLU A 114 13.79 31.64 12.05
N GLN A 115 13.24 30.90 11.08
CA GLN A 115 11.82 30.96 10.76
C GLN A 115 11.01 30.11 11.75
N LEU A 116 10.09 30.78 12.43
CA LEU A 116 9.22 30.18 13.44
C LEU A 116 7.77 30.12 12.94
N ILE A 117 6.98 29.18 13.45
CA ILE A 117 5.55 29.05 13.14
C ILE A 117 4.74 28.89 14.43
N ASN A 118 3.67 29.68 14.57
CA ASN A 118 2.72 29.57 15.67
C ASN A 118 1.75 28.39 15.45
N TYR A 119 0.96 28.06 16.48
CA TYR A 119 0.05 26.91 16.41
C TYR A 119 -1.11 27.10 15.41
N GLU A 120 -1.57 28.32 15.18
CA GLU A 120 -2.65 28.60 14.23
C GLU A 120 -2.20 28.34 12.79
N ASP A 121 -1.06 28.90 12.42
CA ASP A 121 -0.45 28.74 11.10
C ASP A 121 0.02 27.29 10.88
N PHE A 122 0.50 26.62 11.93
CA PHE A 122 0.76 25.19 11.90
C PHE A 122 -0.48 24.37 11.51
N LYS A 123 -1.65 24.65 12.11
CA LYS A 123 -2.91 24.00 11.73
C LYS A 123 -3.33 24.34 10.30
N LYS A 124 -3.17 25.60 9.88
CA LYS A 124 -3.49 26.03 8.50
C LYS A 124 -2.63 25.26 7.48
N VAL A 125 -1.32 25.19 7.69
CA VAL A 125 -0.41 24.42 6.83
C VAL A 125 -0.82 22.94 6.83
N GLY A 126 -1.13 22.35 7.98
CA GLY A 126 -1.58 20.96 8.06
C GLY A 126 -2.85 20.66 7.26
N ALA A 127 -3.79 21.61 7.20
CA ALA A 127 -4.99 21.49 6.38
C ALA A 127 -4.69 21.61 4.87
N LEU A 128 -3.71 22.44 4.50
CA LEU A 128 -3.30 22.68 3.11
C LEU A 128 -2.35 21.61 2.54
N ALA A 129 -1.54 20.97 3.40
CA ALA A 129 -0.50 20.02 3.00
C ALA A 129 -1.02 18.63 2.59
N GLY A 130 -2.34 18.43 2.60
CA GLY A 130 -2.99 17.18 2.17
C GLY A 130 -3.03 16.08 3.22
N SER A 131 -3.76 14.99 2.91
CA SER A 131 -4.06 13.92 3.87
C SER A 131 -2.85 13.12 4.34
N LYS A 132 -1.82 12.95 3.49
CA LYS A 132 -0.56 12.29 3.86
C LYS A 132 0.22 13.05 4.93
N CYS A 133 0.02 14.38 5.01
CA CYS A 133 0.70 15.22 6.00
C CYS A 133 0.03 15.22 7.38
N ALA A 134 -1.25 14.85 7.47
CA ALA A 134 -2.03 14.90 8.70
C ALA A 134 -1.34 14.25 9.94
N PRO A 135 -0.65 13.10 9.84
CA PRO A 135 0.02 12.48 10.98
C PRO A 135 1.21 13.28 11.55
N TYR A 136 1.70 14.29 10.82
CA TYR A 136 2.76 15.18 11.27
C TYR A 136 2.22 16.47 11.90
N PHE A 137 1.00 16.88 11.56
CA PHE A 137 0.37 18.11 12.03
C PHE A 137 -0.57 17.87 13.22
N THR A 138 -0.01 17.32 14.32
CA THR A 138 -0.77 17.07 15.56
C THR A 138 -0.33 17.99 16.68
N ALA A 139 -1.20 18.25 17.65
CA ALA A 139 -0.86 19.01 18.86
C ALA A 139 0.34 18.39 19.61
N VAL A 140 0.42 17.05 19.63
CA VAL A 140 1.53 16.31 20.25
C VAL A 140 2.85 16.59 19.54
N VAL A 141 2.86 16.65 18.20
CA VAL A 141 4.09 17.00 17.44
C VAL A 141 4.49 18.45 17.72
N PHE A 142 3.53 19.37 17.70
CA PHE A 142 3.80 20.77 18.00
C PHE A 142 4.44 20.94 19.39
N ALA A 143 3.81 20.37 20.43
CA ALA A 143 4.32 20.43 21.79
C ALA A 143 5.72 19.80 21.95
N LYS A 144 6.00 18.69 21.25
CA LYS A 144 7.33 18.05 21.25
C LYS A 144 8.42 18.91 20.62
N LEU A 145 8.06 19.77 19.67
CA LEU A 145 9.00 20.62 18.95
C LEU A 145 9.17 22.00 19.59
N GLN A 146 8.44 22.29 20.66
CA GLN A 146 8.51 23.56 21.35
C GLN A 146 9.79 23.66 22.19
N GLN A 147 10.57 24.72 21.98
CA GLN A 147 11.88 24.93 22.61
C GLN A 147 11.88 26.16 23.53
N GLY A 148 10.73 26.47 24.14
CA GLY A 148 10.63 27.60 25.08
C GLY A 148 10.63 28.98 24.43
N ASP A 149 10.27 29.10 23.15
CA ASP A 149 10.05 30.40 22.50
C ASP A 149 9.03 31.23 23.30
N PRO A 150 9.30 32.52 23.60
CA PRO A 150 8.41 33.37 24.40
C PRO A 150 6.98 33.51 23.85
N HIS A 151 6.81 33.33 22.54
CA HIS A 151 5.50 33.38 21.87
C HIS A 151 4.91 31.99 21.61
N GLY A 152 5.53 30.93 22.15
CA GLY A 152 5.08 29.55 22.00
C GLY A 152 5.14 29.01 20.58
N ARG A 153 6.07 29.51 19.76
CA ARG A 153 6.27 29.07 18.37
C ARG A 153 7.26 27.90 18.30
N ILE A 154 7.27 27.22 17.16
CA ILE A 154 8.25 26.17 16.86
C ILE A 154 9.07 26.51 15.61
N SER A 155 10.27 25.97 15.53
CA SER A 155 11.14 26.10 14.36
C SER A 155 10.58 25.35 13.16
N ILE A 156 10.42 26.05 12.03
CA ILE A 156 10.01 25.43 10.77
C ILE A 156 11.04 24.38 10.34
N MET A 157 12.33 24.68 10.53
CA MET A 157 13.42 23.74 10.24
C MET A 157 13.30 22.48 11.10
N ALA A 158 13.01 22.62 12.41
CA ALA A 158 12.82 21.48 13.29
C ALA A 158 11.61 20.62 12.88
N LEU A 159 10.49 21.25 12.50
CA LEU A 159 9.30 20.57 11.99
C LEU A 159 9.61 19.80 10.71
N PHE A 160 10.25 20.44 9.74
CA PHE A 160 10.58 19.80 8.47
C PHE A 160 11.53 18.61 8.67
N ASN A 161 12.56 18.78 9.51
CA ASN A 161 13.48 17.70 9.88
C ASN A 161 12.76 16.54 10.59
N TYR A 162 11.77 16.82 11.44
CA TYR A 162 10.94 15.79 12.05
C TYR A 162 10.17 14.97 11.00
N VAL A 163 9.54 15.64 10.03
CA VAL A 163 8.82 14.98 8.93
C VAL A 163 9.78 14.13 8.10
N MET A 164 10.91 14.70 7.67
CA MET A 164 11.96 14.02 6.90
C MET A 164 12.45 12.75 7.59
N ARG A 165 12.83 12.84 8.87
CA ARG A 165 13.31 11.69 9.64
C ARG A 165 12.24 10.60 9.76
N LYS A 166 10.97 10.98 9.96
CA LYS A 166 9.88 10.02 10.11
C LYS A 166 9.56 9.31 8.79
N VAL A 167 9.58 10.03 7.66
CA VAL A 167 9.45 9.45 6.31
C VAL A 167 10.62 8.49 6.06
N TRP A 168 11.86 8.93 6.32
CA TRP A 168 13.06 8.10 6.12
C TRP A 168 13.02 6.81 6.94
N LEU A 169 12.67 6.88 8.23
CA LEU A 169 12.53 5.68 9.09
C LEU A 169 11.50 4.69 8.53
N HIS A 170 10.37 5.19 8.01
CA HIS A 170 9.37 4.32 7.41
C HIS A 170 9.83 3.73 6.07
N GLN A 171 10.50 4.51 5.23
CA GLN A 171 11.10 4.03 3.98
C GLN A 171 12.12 2.92 4.25
N THR A 172 13.07 3.14 5.16
CA THR A 172 14.07 2.14 5.55
C THR A 172 13.41 0.87 6.09
N ARG A 173 12.39 1.00 6.95
CA ARG A 173 11.65 -0.18 7.46
C ARG A 173 10.96 -0.96 6.35
N ILE A 174 10.33 -0.28 5.40
CA ILE A 174 9.70 -0.93 4.23
C ILE A 174 10.77 -1.61 3.37
N GLY A 175 11.87 -0.92 3.09
CA GLY A 175 13.00 -1.45 2.32
C GLY A 175 13.55 -2.74 2.93
N LEU A 176 13.83 -2.75 4.23
CA LEU A 176 14.26 -3.97 4.94
C LEU A 176 13.20 -5.07 4.93
N SER A 177 11.92 -4.71 4.99
CA SER A 177 10.82 -5.68 4.96
C SER A 177 10.69 -6.41 3.62
N LEU A 178 11.20 -5.83 2.52
CA LEU A 178 11.23 -6.50 1.22
C LEU A 178 12.19 -7.70 1.20
N TYR A 179 13.24 -7.68 2.02
CA TYR A 179 14.22 -8.77 2.12
C TYR A 179 13.83 -9.85 3.12
N ASP A 180 12.86 -9.58 4.00
CA ASP A 180 12.29 -10.58 4.91
C ASP A 180 11.22 -11.40 4.17
N VAL A 181 11.67 -12.34 3.34
CA VAL A 181 10.85 -13.24 2.52
C VAL A 181 9.92 -14.09 3.38
N THR A 182 10.40 -14.55 4.55
CA THR A 182 9.64 -15.41 5.46
C THR A 182 8.63 -14.65 6.33
N GLY A 183 8.76 -13.32 6.43
CA GLY A 183 7.93 -12.48 7.27
C GLY A 183 8.15 -12.72 8.77
N GLN A 184 9.30 -13.27 9.16
CA GLN A 184 9.60 -13.65 10.54
C GLN A 184 10.25 -12.51 11.34
N GLY A 185 10.54 -11.38 10.70
CA GLY A 185 11.06 -10.19 11.37
C GLY A 185 12.58 -10.20 11.59
N TYR A 186 13.30 -11.10 10.93
CA TYR A 186 14.75 -11.12 10.88
C TYR A 186 15.25 -11.33 9.44
N LEU A 187 16.48 -10.89 9.18
CA LEU A 187 17.16 -11.06 7.91
C LEU A 187 18.28 -12.09 8.06
N ARG A 188 18.57 -12.84 7.00
CA ARG A 188 19.70 -13.78 6.93
C ARG A 188 20.60 -13.39 5.78
N GLU A 189 21.90 -13.61 5.95
CA GLU A 189 22.84 -13.58 4.83
C GLU A 189 22.56 -14.78 3.93
N SER A 190 22.56 -14.54 2.62
CA SER A 190 22.41 -15.55 1.58
C SER A 190 23.75 -16.08 1.12
#